data_AF-A0A7Y2D234-F1
#
_entry.id   AF-A0A7Y2D234-F1
#
_cell.length_a   1.000
_cell.length_b   1.000
_cell.length_c   1.000
_cell.angle_alpha   90.00
_cell.angle_beta   90.00
_cell.angle_gamma   90.00
#
_symmetry.space_group_name_H-M   'P 1'
#
loop_
_entity.id
_entity.type
_entity.pdbx_description
1 polymer ?
#
loop_
_entity_poly.entity_id
_entity_poly.type
_entity_poly.pdbx_seq_one_letter_code
_entity_poly.pdbx_strand_id
1 'polypeptide(L)'
;MGTSKFREPKTSDLQSGLSDADLDALRRLEILRVENSKLEADLNGSTSTAQQIDSEYGIDTEKAVARLGLVTGLIPTTAIFTKALLSRGDGDPGLPFLLTFIFVLAVTVTSITGYWTGKVTGKVLKQREPSSWPMMLIELPFFGFVWGLVSGTAGGLMIMGIGAIFGGIIGASVGALVLTVFGVLHRLLKEGDEIDSRKAWPITVGINAVIAALILGL
;
A
#
# COMPACT_ATOMS: atom_id res chain seq x y z
N MET A 1 44.36 9.16 17.86
CA MET A 1 44.31 8.51 16.53
C MET A 1 44.61 9.57 15.48
N GLY A 2 45.83 9.55 14.93
CA GLY A 2 46.28 10.55 13.97
C GLY A 2 45.90 10.16 12.54
N THR A 3 45.24 11.05 11.82
CA THR A 3 44.97 10.88 10.39
C THR A 3 46.28 11.12 9.61
N SER A 4 46.89 10.02 9.18
CA SER A 4 47.97 10.04 8.19
C SER A 4 47.45 10.70 6.91
N LYS A 5 47.88 11.94 6.65
CA LYS A 5 47.62 12.63 5.38
C LYS A 5 48.42 11.91 4.29
N PHE A 6 47.74 11.07 3.52
CA PHE A 6 48.27 10.50 2.29
C PHE A 6 48.59 11.67 1.35
N ARG A 7 49.88 11.87 1.08
CA ARG A 7 50.35 12.93 0.20
C ARG A 7 50.25 12.38 -1.22
N GLU A 8 49.30 12.88 -2.01
CA GLU A 8 49.22 12.50 -3.41
C GLU A 8 50.53 12.91 -4.12
N PRO A 9 51.23 11.97 -4.77
CA PRO A 9 52.42 12.29 -5.54
C PRO A 9 52.03 13.24 -6.67
N LYS A 10 52.83 14.31 -6.86
CA LYS A 10 52.61 15.25 -7.96
C LYS A 10 52.83 14.52 -9.28
N THR A 11 51.84 14.57 -10.16
CA THR A 11 51.84 13.93 -11.49
C THR A 11 53.02 14.36 -12.38
N SER A 12 53.66 15.50 -12.07
CA SER A 12 54.86 15.99 -12.75
C SER A 12 56.07 15.07 -12.60
N ASP A 13 56.18 14.34 -11.49
CA ASP A 13 57.41 13.60 -11.16
C ASP A 13 57.41 12.19 -11.79
N LEU A 14 56.25 11.71 -12.24
CA LEU A 14 56.08 10.42 -12.92
C LEU A 14 56.33 10.51 -14.43
N GLN A 15 56.34 11.71 -15.03
CA GLN A 15 56.39 11.90 -16.49
C GLN A 15 57.81 11.90 -17.07
N SER A 16 58.85 12.03 -16.26
CA SER A 16 60.24 12.22 -16.74
C SER A 16 60.94 10.95 -17.24
N GLY A 17 60.29 9.78 -17.20
CA GLY A 17 60.86 8.50 -17.64
C GLY A 17 59.95 7.61 -18.48
N LEU A 18 58.80 8.12 -18.93
CA LEU A 18 57.80 7.35 -19.69
C LEU A 18 57.98 7.52 -21.19
N SER A 19 57.74 6.44 -21.94
CA SER A 19 57.71 6.48 -23.41
C SER A 19 56.52 7.34 -23.89
N ASP A 20 56.62 7.94 -25.07
CA ASP A 20 55.49 8.64 -25.71
C ASP A 20 54.23 7.75 -25.81
N ALA A 21 54.41 6.43 -25.97
CA ALA A 21 53.31 5.47 -25.99
C ALA A 21 52.61 5.36 -24.62
N ASP A 22 53.37 5.40 -23.52
CA ASP A 22 52.82 5.35 -22.17
C ASP A 22 52.11 6.66 -21.82
N LEU A 23 52.62 7.80 -22.32
CA LEU A 23 51.97 9.10 -22.17
C LEU A 23 50.62 9.15 -22.90
N ASP A 24 50.49 8.55 -24.09
CA ASP A 24 49.21 8.45 -24.80
C ASP A 24 48.23 7.53 -24.06
N ALA A 25 48.70 6.40 -23.53
CA ALA A 25 47.88 5.49 -22.72
C ALA A 25 47.34 6.17 -21.45
N LEU A 26 48.17 6.95 -20.76
CA LEU A 26 47.76 7.73 -19.59
C LEU A 26 46.71 8.79 -19.93
N ARG A 27 46.87 9.50 -21.06
CA ARG A 27 45.86 10.47 -21.52
C ARG A 27 44.52 9.80 -21.80
N ARG A 28 44.51 8.64 -22.45
CA ARG A 28 43.25 7.90 -22.72
C ARG A 28 42.57 7.44 -21.43
N LEU A 29 43.34 6.97 -20.45
CA LEU A 29 42.83 6.59 -19.14
C LEU A 29 42.22 7.77 -18.40
N GLU A 30 42.85 8.95 -18.47
CA GLU A 30 42.34 10.16 -17.85
C GLU A 30 41.02 10.62 -18.50
N ILE A 31 40.93 10.58 -19.84
CA ILE A 31 39.70 10.86 -20.58
C ILE A 31 38.58 9.90 -20.16
N LEU A 32 38.84 8.60 -20.11
CA LEU A 32 37.85 7.60 -19.70
C LEU A 32 37.39 7.81 -18.26
N ARG A 33 38.30 8.18 -17.35
CA ARG A 33 37.95 8.45 -15.96
C ARG A 33 37.04 9.68 -15.83
N VAL A 34 37.32 10.73 -16.59
CA VAL A 34 36.48 11.93 -16.64
C VAL A 34 35.11 11.61 -17.24
N GLU A 35 35.03 10.86 -18.33
CA GLU A 35 33.76 10.43 -18.92
C GLU A 35 32.96 9.55 -17.97
N ASN A 36 33.60 8.58 -17.30
CA ASN A 36 32.92 7.70 -16.35
C ASN A 36 32.39 8.48 -15.15
N SER A 37 33.14 9.47 -14.65
CA SER A 37 32.68 10.36 -13.57
C SER A 37 31.49 11.25 -13.98
N LYS A 38 31.42 11.68 -15.25
CA LYS A 38 30.27 12.42 -15.79
C LYS A 38 29.05 11.53 -15.94
N LEU A 39 29.24 10.31 -16.45
CA LEU A 39 28.19 9.29 -16.53
C LEU A 39 27.61 8.97 -15.14
N GLU A 40 28.47 8.79 -14.13
CA GLU A 40 28.03 8.60 -12.75
C GLU A 40 27.30 9.83 -12.20
N ALA A 41 27.74 11.05 -12.51
CA ALA A 41 27.06 12.28 -12.08
C ALA A 41 25.66 12.42 -12.74
N ASP A 42 25.54 12.12 -14.03
CA ASP A 42 24.28 12.16 -14.78
C ASP A 42 23.32 11.04 -14.33
N LEU A 43 23.84 9.84 -14.07
CA LEU A 43 23.09 8.72 -13.48
C LEU A 43 22.61 9.05 -12.08
N ASN A 44 23.48 9.61 -11.23
CA ASN A 44 23.12 10.01 -9.86
C ASN A 44 22.14 11.19 -9.85
N GLY A 45 22.26 12.14 -10.77
CA GLY A 45 21.31 13.25 -10.94
C GLY A 45 19.93 12.77 -11.40
N SER A 46 19.90 11.83 -12.36
CA SER A 46 18.67 11.19 -12.83
C SER A 46 18.03 10.32 -11.74
N THR A 47 18.84 9.59 -10.97
CA THR A 47 18.39 8.78 -9.82
C THR A 47 17.84 9.66 -8.71
N SER A 48 18.46 10.81 -8.44
CA SER A 48 17.98 11.82 -7.47
C SER A 48 16.61 12.38 -7.86
N THR A 49 16.41 12.66 -9.16
CA THR A 49 15.12 13.17 -9.66
C THR A 49 14.03 12.10 -9.60
N ALA A 50 14.35 10.85 -9.97
CA ALA A 50 13.42 9.73 -9.84
C ALA A 50 13.08 9.43 -8.37
N GLN A 51 14.06 9.47 -7.46
CA GLN A 51 13.83 9.33 -6.01
C GLN A 51 13.01 10.47 -5.44
N GLN A 52 13.21 11.72 -5.89
CA GLN A 52 12.39 12.84 -5.48
C GLN A 52 10.94 12.65 -5.91
N ILE A 53 10.71 12.23 -7.15
CA ILE A 53 9.38 11.95 -7.68
C ILE A 53 8.74 10.78 -6.93
N ASP A 54 9.48 9.70 -6.63
CA ASP A 54 8.95 8.56 -5.89
C ASP A 54 8.66 8.90 -4.42
N SER A 55 9.44 9.79 -3.80
CA SER A 55 9.16 10.29 -2.45
C SER A 55 7.90 11.15 -2.37
N GLU A 56 7.52 11.81 -3.47
CA GLU A 56 6.31 12.64 -3.53
C GLU A 56 5.03 11.79 -3.55
N TYR A 57 5.11 10.55 -4.06
CA TYR A 57 3.98 9.63 -4.17
C TYR A 57 3.98 8.51 -3.12
N GLY A 58 4.96 8.51 -2.21
CA GLY A 58 5.06 7.59 -1.09
C GLY A 58 3.87 7.71 -0.13
N ILE A 59 3.23 6.57 0.16
CA ILE A 59 2.16 6.48 1.14
C ILE A 59 2.60 5.58 2.28
N ASP A 60 2.55 6.14 3.49
CA ASP A 60 2.74 5.37 4.71
C ASP A 60 1.70 4.25 4.85
N THR A 61 2.12 3.12 5.39
CA THR A 61 1.30 1.92 5.64
C THR A 61 -0.02 2.28 6.34
N GLU A 62 0.01 3.20 7.31
CA GLU A 62 -1.18 3.68 8.01
C GLU A 62 -2.23 4.27 7.05
N LYS A 63 -1.79 5.16 6.15
CA LYS A 63 -2.67 5.81 5.17
C LYS A 63 -3.17 4.80 4.13
N ALA A 64 -2.33 3.84 3.73
CA ALA A 64 -2.69 2.81 2.78
C ALA A 64 -3.80 1.89 3.34
N VAL A 65 -3.65 1.41 4.58
CA VAL A 65 -4.66 0.59 5.26
C VAL A 65 -5.92 1.40 5.58
N ALA A 66 -5.82 2.69 5.89
CA ALA A 66 -6.99 3.56 6.05
C ALA A 66 -7.80 3.69 4.76
N ARG A 67 -7.13 3.86 3.61
CA ARG A 67 -7.78 3.87 2.28
C ARG A 67 -8.39 2.52 1.96
N LEU A 68 -7.69 1.42 2.27
CA LEU A 68 -8.24 0.06 2.15
C LEU A 68 -9.53 -0.07 2.93
N GLY A 69 -9.57 0.41 4.18
CA GLY A 69 -10.76 0.31 5.00
C GLY A 69 -11.92 1.16 4.53
N LEU A 70 -11.65 2.34 3.97
CA LEU A 70 -12.67 3.15 3.30
C LEU A 70 -13.29 2.41 2.12
N VAL A 71 -12.46 1.86 1.23
CA VAL A 71 -12.90 1.15 0.03
C VAL A 71 -13.61 -0.16 0.38
N THR A 72 -13.15 -0.85 1.42
CA THR A 72 -13.78 -2.09 1.92
C THR A 72 -15.12 -1.82 2.58
N GLY A 73 -15.29 -0.69 3.26
CA GLY A 73 -16.59 -0.27 3.76
C GLY A 73 -17.56 0.15 2.66
N LEU A 74 -17.05 0.63 1.52
CA LEU A 74 -17.86 1.09 0.40
C LEU A 74 -18.28 -0.06 -0.53
N ILE A 75 -17.31 -0.76 -1.13
CA ILE A 75 -17.53 -1.67 -2.26
C ILE A 75 -18.23 -2.97 -1.84
N PRO A 76 -17.67 -3.81 -0.94
CA PRO A 76 -18.35 -5.01 -0.43
C PRO A 76 -19.75 -4.73 0.13
N THR A 77 -19.89 -3.68 0.94
CA THR A 77 -21.19 -3.32 1.54
C THR A 77 -22.20 -2.95 0.47
N THR A 78 -21.81 -2.14 -0.52
CA THR A 78 -22.64 -1.81 -1.67
C THR A 78 -23.05 -3.07 -2.43
N ALA A 79 -22.13 -4.01 -2.67
CA ALA A 79 -22.42 -5.26 -3.35
C ALA A 79 -23.44 -6.13 -2.59
N ILE A 80 -23.33 -6.24 -1.25
CA ILE A 80 -24.29 -6.97 -0.41
C ILE A 80 -25.69 -6.39 -0.58
N PHE A 81 -25.81 -5.06 -0.49
CA PHE A 81 -27.11 -4.41 -0.62
C PHE A 81 -27.65 -4.45 -2.04
N THR A 82 -26.81 -4.30 -3.06
CA THR A 82 -27.22 -4.46 -4.47
C THR A 82 -27.77 -5.86 -4.68
N LYS A 83 -27.11 -6.91 -4.17
CA LYS A 83 -27.63 -8.28 -4.22
C LYS A 83 -28.97 -8.40 -3.51
N ALA A 84 -29.08 -7.84 -2.30
CA ALA A 84 -30.31 -7.87 -1.53
C ALA A 84 -31.47 -7.15 -2.25
N LEU A 85 -31.18 -6.04 -2.93
CA LEU A 85 -32.15 -5.28 -3.73
C LEU A 85 -32.60 -6.08 -4.95
N LEU A 86 -31.66 -6.65 -5.71
CA LEU A 86 -31.96 -7.50 -6.87
C LEU A 86 -32.75 -8.75 -6.49
N SER A 87 -32.52 -9.31 -5.30
CA SER A 87 -33.23 -10.48 -4.79
C SER A 87 -34.67 -10.19 -4.36
N ARG A 88 -35.06 -8.92 -4.23
CA ARG A 88 -36.35 -8.52 -3.64
C ARG A 88 -37.54 -8.58 -4.63
N GLY A 89 -37.29 -8.75 -5.93
CA GLY A 89 -38.34 -8.81 -6.97
C GLY A 89 -39.12 -7.49 -7.17
N ASP A 90 -40.10 -7.48 -8.08
CA ASP A 90 -40.96 -6.33 -8.45
C ASP A 90 -41.94 -5.88 -7.33
N GLY A 91 -41.44 -5.74 -6.11
CA GLY A 91 -42.22 -5.39 -4.92
C GLY A 91 -42.39 -3.88 -4.73
N ASP A 92 -43.63 -3.50 -4.42
CA ASP A 92 -44.14 -2.22 -3.87
C ASP A 92 -43.27 -0.94 -4.06
N PRO A 93 -43.67 -0.01 -4.95
CA PRO A 93 -42.90 1.20 -5.29
C PRO A 93 -42.74 2.21 -4.14
N GLY A 94 -43.42 2.04 -3.00
CA GLY A 94 -43.31 2.93 -1.83
C GLY A 94 -42.17 2.59 -0.86
N LEU A 95 -41.68 1.35 -0.87
CA LEU A 95 -40.59 0.89 0.00
C LEU A 95 -39.13 1.22 -0.41
N PRO A 96 -38.80 1.67 -1.65
CA PRO A 96 -37.42 1.80 -2.07
C PRO A 96 -36.72 3.02 -1.48
N PHE A 97 -37.43 4.12 -1.16
CA PHE A 97 -36.77 5.34 -0.66
C PHE A 97 -36.18 5.16 0.74
N LEU A 98 -36.97 4.68 1.70
CA LEU A 98 -36.50 4.46 3.07
C LEU A 98 -35.36 3.43 3.10
N LEU A 99 -35.47 2.36 2.32
CA LEU A 99 -34.45 1.31 2.26
C LEU A 99 -33.15 1.82 1.62
N THR A 100 -33.25 2.60 0.55
CA THR A 100 -32.09 3.26 -0.09
C THR A 100 -31.43 4.24 0.89
N PHE A 101 -32.21 5.00 1.65
CA PHE A 101 -31.68 5.92 2.67
C PHE A 101 -30.92 5.15 3.76
N ILE A 102 -31.48 4.07 4.30
CA ILE A 102 -30.82 3.21 5.29
C ILE A 102 -29.53 2.60 4.72
N PHE A 103 -29.55 2.15 3.46
CA PHE A 103 -28.36 1.64 2.77
C PHE A 103 -27.28 2.73 2.71
N VAL A 104 -27.56 3.89 2.13
CA VAL A 104 -26.58 4.97 1.99
C VAL A 104 -25.98 5.31 3.36
N LEU A 105 -26.81 5.37 4.40
CA LEU A 105 -26.36 5.62 5.77
C LEU A 105 -25.45 4.49 6.28
N ALA A 106 -25.83 3.23 6.11
CA ALA A 106 -25.04 2.07 6.52
C ALA A 106 -23.69 2.01 5.81
N VAL A 107 -23.64 2.26 4.49
CA VAL A 107 -22.39 2.31 3.72
C VAL A 107 -21.51 3.47 4.17
N THR A 108 -22.09 4.64 4.42
CA THR A 108 -21.34 5.80 4.89
C THR A 108 -20.71 5.52 6.25
N VAL A 109 -21.49 4.99 7.20
CA VAL A 109 -20.98 4.61 8.54
C VAL A 109 -19.90 3.54 8.44
N THR A 110 -20.13 2.49 7.65
CA THR A 110 -19.16 1.40 7.49
C THR A 110 -17.87 1.90 6.86
N SER A 111 -17.94 2.79 5.87
CA SER A 111 -16.78 3.39 5.20
C SER A 111 -15.99 4.31 6.14
N ILE A 112 -16.67 5.15 6.91
CA ILE A 112 -16.04 6.03 7.89
C ILE A 112 -15.38 5.20 9.00
N THR A 113 -16.12 4.26 9.61
CA THR A 113 -15.57 3.38 10.63
C THR A 113 -14.42 2.55 10.09
N GLY A 114 -14.53 2.02 8.86
CA GLY A 114 -13.47 1.30 8.17
C GLY A 114 -12.21 2.15 7.98
N TYR A 115 -12.34 3.42 7.60
CA TYR A 115 -11.21 4.35 7.48
C TYR A 115 -10.51 4.59 8.82
N TRP A 116 -11.27 4.91 9.88
CA TRP A 116 -10.71 5.20 11.21
C TRP A 116 -10.06 3.98 11.84
N THR A 117 -10.75 2.84 11.83
CA THR A 117 -10.20 1.57 12.35
C THR A 117 -9.06 1.06 11.47
N GLY A 118 -9.06 1.36 10.17
CA GLY A 118 -7.97 1.09 9.25
C GLY A 118 -6.69 1.85 9.61
N LYS A 119 -6.77 3.12 10.06
CA LYS A 119 -5.60 3.84 10.59
C LYS A 119 -4.99 3.12 11.79
N VAL A 120 -5.82 2.73 12.75
CA VAL A 120 -5.36 2.02 13.96
C VAL A 120 -4.70 0.69 13.56
N THR A 121 -5.34 -0.06 12.67
CA THR A 121 -4.83 -1.34 12.16
C THR A 121 -3.51 -1.16 11.40
N GLY A 122 -3.40 -0.14 10.56
CA GLY A 122 -2.17 0.18 9.82
C GLY A 122 -1.02 0.56 10.74
N LYS A 123 -1.29 1.30 11.83
CA LYS A 123 -0.28 1.60 12.85
C LYS A 123 0.21 0.34 13.57
N VAL A 124 -0.70 -0.58 13.91
CA VAL A 124 -0.33 -1.88 14.49
C VAL A 124 0.48 -2.72 13.50
N LEU A 125 0.07 -2.74 12.23
CA LEU A 125 0.77 -3.47 11.18
C LEU A 125 2.19 -2.95 10.97
N LYS A 126 2.37 -1.62 10.93
CA LYS A 126 3.69 -0.97 10.86
C LYS A 126 4.60 -1.37 12.02
N GLN A 127 4.06 -1.48 13.24
CA GLN A 127 4.84 -1.94 14.41
C GLN A 127 5.22 -3.43 14.34
N ARG A 128 4.43 -4.24 13.64
CA ARG A 128 4.64 -5.70 13.49
C ARG A 128 5.45 -6.08 12.27
N GLU A 129 5.74 -5.12 11.40
CA GLU A 129 6.53 -5.31 10.19
C GLU A 129 7.93 -5.94 10.36
N PRO A 130 8.72 -5.63 11.41
CA PRO A 130 10.02 -6.29 11.62
C PRO A 130 9.90 -7.78 12.00
N SER A 131 8.67 -8.30 12.17
CA SER A 131 8.44 -9.71 12.45
C SER A 131 8.77 -10.61 11.24
N SER A 132 9.09 -11.87 11.55
CA SER A 132 9.35 -12.89 10.55
C SER A 132 8.15 -13.10 9.63
N TRP A 133 8.42 -13.41 8.36
CA TRP A 133 7.39 -13.64 7.33
C TRP A 133 6.29 -14.63 7.76
N PRO A 134 6.62 -15.81 8.31
CA PRO A 134 5.61 -16.78 8.73
C PRO A 134 4.73 -16.27 9.87
N MET A 135 5.32 -15.56 10.83
CA MET A 135 4.56 -14.99 11.95
C MET A 135 3.58 -13.92 11.45
N MET A 136 4.02 -13.06 10.54
CA MET A 136 3.15 -12.04 9.95
C MET A 136 1.95 -12.64 9.21
N LEU A 137 2.16 -13.74 8.46
CA LEU A 137 1.06 -14.42 7.75
C LEU A 137 0.00 -15.00 8.69
N ILE A 138 0.37 -15.36 9.91
CA ILE A 138 -0.56 -15.86 10.94
C ILE A 138 -1.26 -14.70 11.65
N GLU A 139 -0.55 -13.59 11.89
CA GLU A 139 -1.11 -12.42 12.58
C GLU A 139 -2.08 -11.60 11.71
N LEU A 140 -1.80 -11.46 10.41
CA LEU A 140 -2.63 -10.70 9.46
C LEU A 140 -4.12 -11.09 9.45
N PRO A 141 -4.50 -12.38 9.33
CA PRO A 141 -5.91 -12.76 9.35
C PRO A 141 -6.57 -12.48 10.70
N PHE A 142 -5.83 -12.53 11.81
CA PHE A 142 -6.37 -12.19 13.13
C PHE A 142 -6.66 -10.69 13.26
N PHE A 143 -5.73 -9.84 12.84
CA PHE A 143 -5.97 -8.39 12.79
C PHE A 143 -7.11 -8.04 11.84
N GLY A 144 -7.14 -8.68 10.67
CA GLY A 144 -8.21 -8.51 9.69
C GLY A 144 -9.56 -8.95 10.24
N PHE A 145 -9.60 -10.04 10.99
CA PHE A 145 -10.81 -10.53 11.65
C PHE A 145 -11.35 -9.52 12.65
N VAL A 146 -10.51 -9.02 13.57
CA VAL A 146 -10.94 -8.04 14.59
C VAL A 146 -11.37 -6.72 13.94
N TRP A 147 -10.59 -6.24 12.97
CA TRP A 147 -10.90 -5.02 12.22
C TRP A 147 -12.23 -5.14 11.45
N GLY A 148 -12.42 -6.25 10.75
CA GLY A 148 -13.64 -6.57 10.01
C GLY A 148 -14.85 -6.73 10.92
N LEU A 149 -14.67 -7.36 12.09
CA LEU A 149 -15.73 -7.52 13.09
C LEU A 149 -16.22 -6.15 13.57
N VAL A 150 -15.31 -5.24 13.95
CA VAL A 150 -15.67 -3.92 14.47
C VAL A 150 -16.36 -3.07 13.40
N SER A 151 -15.79 -3.00 12.19
CA SER A 151 -16.34 -2.21 11.09
C SER A 151 -17.68 -2.76 10.59
N GLY A 152 -17.80 -4.08 10.44
CA GLY A 152 -19.04 -4.76 10.05
C GLY A 152 -20.15 -4.65 11.10
N THR A 153 -19.81 -4.74 12.39
CA THR A 153 -20.78 -4.54 13.48
C THR A 153 -21.32 -3.11 13.46
N ALA A 154 -20.46 -2.11 13.26
CA ALA A 154 -20.88 -0.70 13.17
C ALA A 154 -21.85 -0.45 12.02
N GLY A 155 -21.59 -1.03 10.84
CA GLY A 155 -22.51 -0.96 9.70
C GLY A 155 -23.83 -1.69 9.96
N GLY A 156 -23.75 -2.91 10.52
CA GLY A 156 -24.90 -3.76 10.80
C GLY A 156 -25.84 -3.20 11.88
N LEU A 157 -25.32 -2.46 12.85
CA LEU A 157 -26.13 -1.77 13.87
C LEU A 157 -27.14 -0.80 13.24
N MET A 158 -26.81 -0.20 12.09
CA MET A 158 -27.70 0.72 11.39
C MET A 158 -28.92 0.01 10.77
N ILE A 159 -28.87 -1.32 10.59
CA ILE A 159 -29.93 -2.15 10.02
C ILE A 159 -30.62 -2.96 11.13
N MET A 160 -31.18 -2.26 12.12
CA MET A 160 -32.06 -2.84 13.16
C MET A 160 -31.42 -3.75 14.22
N GLY A 161 -30.15 -3.53 14.59
CA GLY A 161 -29.51 -4.20 15.74
C GLY A 161 -29.16 -5.69 15.54
N ILE A 162 -30.09 -6.52 15.04
CA ILE A 162 -29.80 -7.90 14.62
C ILE A 162 -28.79 -7.91 13.47
N GLY A 163 -28.84 -6.89 12.61
CA GLY A 163 -27.85 -6.68 11.55
C GLY A 163 -26.42 -6.59 12.07
N ALA A 164 -26.19 -6.23 13.33
CA ALA A 164 -24.86 -6.13 13.94
C ALA A 164 -24.15 -7.48 14.03
N ILE A 165 -24.88 -8.55 14.34
CA ILE A 165 -24.30 -9.91 14.47
C ILE A 165 -23.88 -10.41 13.08
N PHE A 166 -24.80 -10.36 12.11
CA PHE A 166 -24.51 -10.80 10.74
C PHE A 166 -23.45 -9.91 10.07
N GLY A 167 -23.57 -8.59 10.23
CA GLY A 167 -22.59 -7.61 9.75
C GLY A 167 -21.22 -7.84 10.36
N GLY A 168 -21.16 -8.16 11.66
CA GLY A 168 -19.92 -8.52 12.35
C GLY A 168 -19.30 -9.81 11.80
N ILE A 169 -20.07 -10.89 11.62
CA ILE A 169 -19.56 -12.17 11.11
C ILE A 169 -19.05 -12.03 9.66
N ILE A 170 -19.85 -11.40 8.79
CA ILE A 170 -19.48 -11.16 7.39
C ILE A 170 -18.27 -10.23 7.34
N GLY A 171 -18.30 -9.13 8.09
CA GLY A 171 -17.22 -8.16 8.18
C GLY A 171 -15.92 -8.81 8.64
N ALA A 172 -15.95 -9.64 9.68
CA ALA A 172 -14.77 -10.35 10.19
C ALA A 172 -14.17 -11.30 9.14
N SER A 173 -15.02 -12.03 8.42
CA SER A 173 -14.58 -12.94 7.36
C SER A 173 -13.93 -12.19 6.19
N VAL A 174 -14.57 -11.11 5.74
CA VAL A 174 -14.05 -10.24 4.67
C VAL A 174 -12.76 -9.55 5.11
N GLY A 175 -12.74 -8.97 6.32
CA GLY A 175 -11.58 -8.27 6.87
C GLY A 175 -10.35 -9.17 7.02
N ALA A 176 -10.54 -10.41 7.48
CA ALA A 176 -9.47 -11.41 7.59
C ALA A 176 -8.82 -11.67 6.22
N LEU A 177 -9.64 -11.86 5.18
CA LEU A 177 -9.16 -12.11 3.82
C LEU A 177 -8.50 -10.87 3.20
N VAL A 178 -9.18 -9.73 3.27
CA VAL A 178 -8.73 -8.45 2.70
C VAL A 178 -7.37 -8.06 3.28
N LEU A 179 -7.23 -8.07 4.61
CA LEU A 179 -5.99 -7.63 5.25
C LEU A 179 -4.84 -8.62 4.98
N THR A 180 -5.12 -9.91 4.88
CA THR A 180 -4.11 -10.91 4.54
C THR A 180 -3.57 -10.70 3.13
N VAL A 181 -4.46 -10.60 2.14
CA VAL A 181 -4.06 -10.39 0.74
C VAL A 181 -3.37 -9.04 0.58
N PHE A 182 -3.92 -7.98 1.17
CA PHE A 182 -3.33 -6.66 1.12
C PHE A 182 -1.96 -6.63 1.82
N GLY A 183 -1.83 -7.21 3.01
CA GLY A 183 -0.57 -7.22 3.76
C GLY A 183 0.56 -7.94 3.02
N VAL A 184 0.25 -9.06 2.35
CA VAL A 184 1.20 -9.78 1.50
C VAL A 184 1.61 -8.93 0.31
N LEU A 185 0.66 -8.36 -0.44
CA LEU A 185 0.95 -7.52 -1.60
C LEU A 185 1.69 -6.24 -1.23
N HIS A 186 1.30 -5.60 -0.13
CA HIS A 186 1.94 -4.41 0.41
C HIS A 186 3.41 -4.70 0.72
N ARG A 187 3.71 -5.81 1.40
CA ARG A 187 5.10 -6.18 1.73
C ARG A 187 5.94 -6.51 0.49
N LEU A 188 5.33 -7.08 -0.55
CA LEU A 188 6.02 -7.39 -1.81
C LEU A 188 6.28 -6.16 -2.69
N LEU A 189 5.46 -5.12 -2.56
CA LEU A 189 5.49 -3.94 -3.44
C LEU A 189 6.01 -2.66 -2.77
N LYS A 190 6.19 -2.68 -1.44
CA LYS A 190 6.75 -1.55 -0.71
C LYS A 190 8.25 -1.39 -0.99
N GLU A 191 8.71 -0.15 -0.98
CA GLU A 191 10.11 0.22 -1.11
C GLU A 191 10.49 0.97 0.17
N GLY A 192 11.16 0.28 1.11
CA GLY A 192 11.36 0.79 2.47
C GLY A 192 10.07 0.70 3.31
N ASP A 193 9.63 1.83 3.87
CA ASP A 193 8.43 1.92 4.73
C ASP A 193 7.19 2.47 4.01
N GLU A 194 7.32 2.78 2.72
CA GLU A 194 6.28 3.41 1.92
C GLU A 194 5.94 2.57 0.70
N ILE A 195 4.68 2.69 0.26
CA ILE A 195 4.20 2.13 -1.00
C ILE A 195 3.84 3.28 -1.94
N ASP A 196 4.24 3.18 -3.21
CA ASP A 196 3.80 4.13 -4.24
C ASP A 196 2.26 4.14 -4.30
N SER A 197 1.64 5.31 -4.14
CA SER A 197 0.19 5.52 -4.24
C SER A 197 -0.41 4.92 -5.51
N ARG A 198 0.32 4.96 -6.63
CA ARG A 198 -0.09 4.43 -7.94
C ARG A 198 -0.21 2.91 -7.93
N LYS A 199 0.58 2.22 -7.09
CA LYS A 199 0.51 0.76 -6.88
C LYS A 199 -0.55 0.41 -5.83
N ALA A 200 -0.63 1.19 -4.75
CA ALA A 200 -1.53 0.91 -3.62
C ALA A 200 -3.02 0.98 -4.00
N TRP A 201 -3.40 1.92 -4.87
CA TRP A 201 -4.79 2.13 -5.25
C TRP A 201 -5.39 0.97 -6.06
N PRO A 202 -4.76 0.51 -7.18
CA PRO A 202 -5.24 -0.66 -7.92
C PRO A 202 -5.35 -1.92 -7.06
N ILE A 203 -4.43 -2.15 -6.12
CA ILE A 203 -4.50 -3.31 -5.21
C ILE A 203 -5.74 -3.21 -4.33
N THR A 204 -5.94 -2.05 -3.71
CA THR A 204 -7.07 -1.80 -2.81
C THR A 204 -8.41 -1.99 -3.53
N VAL A 205 -8.54 -1.41 -4.73
CA VAL A 205 -9.76 -1.53 -5.54
C VAL A 205 -9.91 -2.94 -6.07
N GLY A 206 -8.84 -3.58 -6.55
CA GLY A 206 -8.86 -4.91 -7.12
C GLY A 206 -9.31 -5.98 -6.13
N ILE A 207 -8.74 -5.99 -4.91
CA ILE A 207 -9.16 -6.92 -3.84
C ILE A 207 -10.67 -6.76 -3.56
N ASN A 208 -11.12 -5.51 -3.42
CA ASN A 208 -12.51 -5.23 -3.11
C ASN A 208 -13.47 -5.52 -4.28
N ALA A 209 -13.04 -5.31 -5.51
CA ALA A 209 -13.80 -5.64 -6.72
C ALA A 209 -14.00 -7.16 -6.84
N VAL A 210 -12.95 -7.96 -6.58
CA VAL A 210 -13.05 -9.43 -6.54
C VAL A 210 -14.05 -9.86 -5.47
N ILE A 211 -13.98 -9.30 -4.26
CA ILE A 211 -14.91 -9.61 -3.17
C ILE A 211 -16.34 -9.21 -3.55
N ALA A 212 -16.54 -8.03 -4.14
CA ALA A 212 -17.85 -7.61 -4.62
C ALA A 212 -18.40 -8.54 -5.71
N ALA A 213 -17.56 -8.98 -6.67
CA ALA A 213 -17.95 -9.95 -7.68
C ALA A 213 -18.39 -11.29 -7.06
N LEU A 214 -17.62 -11.80 -6.09
CA LEU A 214 -17.97 -13.01 -5.34
C LEU A 214 -19.29 -12.86 -4.57
N ILE A 215 -19.52 -11.70 -3.94
CA ILE A 215 -20.77 -11.39 -3.25
C ILE A 215 -21.92 -11.42 -4.26
N LEU A 216 -21.78 -10.74 -5.40
CA LEU A 216 -22.80 -10.67 -6.45
C LEU A 216 -23.03 -12.02 -7.16
N GLY A 217 -22.06 -12.93 -7.12
CA GLY A 217 -22.13 -14.24 -7.80
C GLY A 217 -21.76 -14.14 -9.28
N LEU A 218 -20.83 -13.25 -9.63
CA LEU A 218 -20.27 -13.07 -10.97
C LEU A 218 -18.98 -13.86 -11.19
#